data_AF-A0A0F4H1J7-F1
#
_entry.id   AF-A0A0F4H1J7-F1
#
_cell.length_a   1.000
_cell.length_b   1.000
_cell.length_c   1.000
_cell.angle_alpha   90.00
_cell.angle_beta   90.00
_cell.angle_gamma   90.00
#
_symmetry.space_group_name_H-M   'P 1'
#
loop_
_entity.id
_entity.type
_entity.pdbx_description
1 polymer ?
#
loop_
_entity_poly.entity_id
_entity_poly.type
_entity_poly.pdbx_seq_one_letter_code
_entity_poly.pdbx_strand_id
1 'polypeptide(L)'
;MIVIHHLGISQAERIIWLCEELSTPYEIVNHTRDPVTSPESLKSVPGNGLGKSPFVHDTETGVNLSESLAISDYIIYKYAGGKLALRANDPHFAD
;
A
#
# COMPACT_ATOMS: atom_id res chain seq x y z
N MET A 1 -10.15 -0.48 7.62
CA MET A 1 -10.07 0.50 6.51
C MET A 1 -8.60 0.74 6.24
N ILE A 2 -8.23 0.87 4.96
CA ILE A 2 -6.84 1.10 4.56
C ILE A 2 -6.49 2.59 4.67
N VAL A 3 -5.37 2.93 5.32
CA VAL A 3 -4.79 4.28 5.32
C VAL A 3 -3.51 4.24 4.48
N ILE A 4 -3.48 5.01 3.39
CA ILE A 4 -2.37 5.06 2.43
C ILE A 4 -1.56 6.32 2.66
N HIS A 5 -0.28 6.17 3.03
CA HIS A 5 0.66 7.27 3.16
C HIS A 5 1.31 7.57 1.80
N HIS A 6 0.78 8.60 1.13
CA HIS A 6 1.09 8.94 -0.25
C HIS A 6 2.14 10.06 -0.34
N LEU A 7 3.16 9.89 -1.18
CA LEU A 7 4.30 10.82 -1.30
C LEU A 7 4.35 11.47 -2.71
N GLY A 8 3.22 12.06 -3.12
CA GLY A 8 3.03 12.58 -4.48
C GLY A 8 3.20 11.48 -5.54
N ILE A 9 3.79 11.79 -6.71
CA ILE A 9 4.07 10.79 -7.75
C ILE A 9 4.99 9.70 -7.17
N SER A 10 4.43 8.55 -6.84
CA SER A 10 5.10 7.48 -6.11
C SER A 10 4.44 6.13 -6.38
N GLN A 11 5.13 5.05 -5.99
CA GLN A 11 4.61 3.69 -6.13
C GLN A 11 3.33 3.42 -5.32
N ALA A 12 2.93 4.33 -4.41
CA ALA A 12 1.66 4.27 -3.70
C ALA A 12 0.44 4.49 -4.60
N GLU A 13 0.60 5.12 -5.78
CA GLU A 13 -0.48 5.24 -6.76
C GLU A 13 -1.03 3.86 -7.16
N ARG A 14 -0.18 2.84 -7.26
CA ARG A 14 -0.63 1.46 -7.57
C ARG A 14 -1.56 0.90 -6.50
N ILE A 15 -1.35 1.27 -5.24
CA ILE A 15 -2.18 0.83 -4.13
C ILE A 15 -3.54 1.54 -4.16
N ILE A 16 -3.53 2.84 -4.49
CA ILE A 16 -4.76 3.62 -4.70
C ILE A 16 -5.59 2.97 -5.81
N TRP A 17 -5.00 2.72 -6.98
CA TRP A 17 -5.71 2.08 -8.10
C TRP A 17 -6.23 0.69 -7.76
N LEU A 18 -5.47 -0.11 -7.01
CA LEU A 18 -5.94 -1.41 -6.53
C LEU A 18 -7.17 -1.27 -5.62
N CYS A 19 -7.15 -0.32 -4.69
CA CYS A 19 -8.30 -0.04 -3.83
C CYS A 19 -9.52 0.43 -4.64
N GLU A 20 -9.33 1.28 -5.65
CA GLU A 20 -10.41 1.70 -6.58
C GLU A 20 -11.01 0.50 -7.33
N GLU A 21 -10.17 -0.33 -7.96
CA GLU A 21 -10.62 -1.50 -8.73
C GLU A 21 -11.38 -2.50 -7.85
N LEU A 22 -10.94 -2.67 -6.60
CA LEU A 22 -11.59 -3.54 -5.62
C LEU A 22 -12.77 -2.87 -4.89
N SER A 23 -13.05 -1.59 -5.15
CA SER A 23 -14.00 -0.78 -4.38
C SER A 23 -13.78 -0.89 -2.85
N THR A 24 -12.52 -0.98 -2.44
CA THR A 24 -12.12 -1.11 -1.04
C THR A 24 -11.98 0.29 -0.43
N PRO A 25 -12.67 0.61 0.68
CA PRO A 25 -12.55 1.92 1.31
C PRO A 25 -11.14 2.21 1.81
N TYR A 26 -10.64 3.40 1.49
CA TYR A 26 -9.34 3.87 1.95
C TYR A 26 -9.33 5.37 2.26
N GLU A 27 -8.36 5.78 3.05
CA GLU A 27 -8.02 7.18 3.32
C GLU A 27 -6.61 7.47 2.80
N ILE A 28 -6.39 8.66 2.24
CA ILE A 28 -5.06 9.12 1.84
C ILE A 28 -4.53 10.14 2.84
N VAL A 29 -3.34 9.88 3.37
CA VAL A 29 -2.52 10.87 4.06
C VAL A 29 -1.43 11.34 3.10
N ASN A 30 -1.52 12.59 2.66
CA ASN A 30 -0.55 13.16 1.73
C ASN A 30 0.68 13.70 2.47
N HIS A 31 1.85 13.30 1.99
CA HIS A 31 3.14 13.79 2.43
C HIS A 31 3.79 14.58 1.30
N THR A 32 4.33 15.76 1.63
CA THR A 32 5.13 16.55 0.70
C THR A 32 6.55 16.01 0.66
N ARG A 33 7.08 15.80 -0.55
CA ARG A 33 8.46 15.36 -0.74
C ARG A 33 9.44 16.38 -0.16
N ASP A 34 10.41 15.87 0.58
CA ASP A 34 11.62 16.61 0.86
C ASP A 34 12.60 16.45 -0.33
N PRO A 35 13.29 17.51 -0.76
CA PRO A 35 14.12 17.48 -1.96
C PRO A 35 15.38 16.61 -1.83
N VAL A 36 15.82 16.29 -0.62
CA VAL A 36 17.09 15.60 -0.36
C VAL A 36 16.88 14.25 0.31
N THR A 37 15.89 14.14 1.19
CA THR A 37 15.67 12.98 2.05
C THR A 37 14.20 12.55 2.07
N SER A 38 13.86 11.51 2.83
CA SER A 38 12.45 11.24 3.14
C SER A 38 11.91 12.28 4.11
N PRO A 39 10.69 12.80 3.90
CA PRO A 39 10.13 13.85 4.75
C PRO A 39 9.85 13.33 6.17
N GLU A 40 10.03 14.22 7.16
CA GLU A 40 9.85 13.87 8.57
C GLU A 40 8.42 13.41 8.88
N SER A 41 7.43 13.96 8.17
CA SER A 41 6.03 13.56 8.30
C SER A 41 5.80 12.09 7.93
N LEU A 42 6.57 11.54 7.00
CA LEU A 42 6.48 10.13 6.61
C LEU A 42 7.31 9.23 7.53
N LYS A 43 8.47 9.70 7.99
CA LYS A 43 9.29 8.98 8.99
C LYS A 43 8.60 8.84 10.35
N SER A 44 7.83 9.85 10.72
CA SER A 44 7.09 9.90 12.00
C SER A 44 5.88 8.97 12.03
N VAL A 45 5.51 8.35 10.90
CA VAL A 45 4.42 7.36 10.86
C VAL A 45 4.88 6.11 11.63
N PRO A 46 4.12 5.63 12.64
CA PRO A 46 4.50 4.46 13.41
C PRO A 46 4.76 3.24 12.50
N GLY A 47 5.95 2.64 12.64
CA GLY A 47 6.39 1.53 11.80
C GLY A 47 7.11 1.92 10.50
N ASN A 48 7.19 3.21 10.16
CA ASN A 48 7.88 3.71 8.96
C ASN A 48 9.11 4.58 9.28
N GLY A 49 9.97 4.16 10.21
CA GLY A 49 11.12 4.99 10.64
C GLY A 49 12.11 5.37 9.54
N LEU A 50 12.10 4.65 8.41
CA LEU A 50 12.92 4.98 7.22
C LEU A 50 12.23 5.96 6.26
N GLY A 51 10.95 6.27 6.47
CA GLY A 51 10.17 7.17 5.62
C GLY A 51 10.04 6.66 4.19
N LYS A 52 9.79 5.36 4.01
CA LYS A 52 9.61 4.76 2.69
C LYS A 52 8.17 4.93 2.21
N SER A 53 7.99 5.02 0.90
CA SER A 53 6.68 5.00 0.22
C SER A 53 6.73 3.91 -0.86
N PRO A 54 5.69 3.07 -1.02
CA PRO A 54 4.40 3.14 -0.31
C PRO A 54 4.49 2.63 1.14
N PHE A 55 3.61 3.17 1.98
CA PHE A 55 3.39 2.68 3.33
C PHE A 55 1.89 2.70 3.62
N VAL A 56 1.38 1.63 4.22
CA VAL A 56 -0.04 1.45 4.50
C VAL A 56 -0.25 1.01 5.95
N HIS A 57 -1.32 1.50 6.56
CA HIS A 57 -1.84 1.00 7.82
C HIS A 57 -3.26 0.47 7.61
N ASP A 58 -3.53 -0.77 8.01
CA ASP A 58 -4.89 -1.29 8.10
C ASP A 58 -5.43 -1.07 9.51
N THR A 59 -6.42 -0.18 9.63
CA THR A 59 -7.05 0.16 10.92
C THR A 59 -7.90 -0.96 11.51
N GLU A 60 -8.33 -1.94 10.72
CA GLU A 60 -9.11 -3.08 11.22
C GLU A 60 -8.23 -4.14 11.89
N THR A 61 -7.04 -4.39 11.32
CA THR A 61 -6.12 -5.42 11.83
C THR A 61 -4.96 -4.85 12.64
N GLY A 62 -4.72 -3.54 12.57
CA GLY A 62 -3.57 -2.88 13.18
C GLY A 62 -2.24 -3.12 12.45
N VAL A 63 -2.27 -3.74 11.27
CA VAL A 63 -1.06 -4.11 10.53
C VAL A 63 -0.48 -2.91 9.78
N ASN A 64 0.83 -2.74 9.90
CA ASN A 64 1.62 -1.76 9.14
C ASN A 64 2.37 -2.48 8.03
N LEU A 65 2.30 -1.96 6.81
CA LEU A 65 2.83 -2.60 5.61
C LEU A 65 3.74 -1.64 4.83
N SER A 66 4.87 -2.18 4.39
CA SER A 66 5.79 -1.61 3.42
C SER A 66 5.94 -2.59 2.25
N GLU A 67 6.64 -2.19 1.19
CA GLU A 67 6.83 -2.95 -0.05
C GLU A 67 5.55 -3.08 -0.88
N SER A 68 5.54 -2.48 -2.07
CA SER A 68 4.30 -2.33 -2.86
C SER A 68 3.62 -3.65 -3.20
N LEU A 69 4.38 -4.70 -3.49
CA LEU A 69 3.82 -6.01 -3.83
C LEU A 69 3.23 -6.72 -2.61
N ALA A 70 3.89 -6.63 -1.46
CA ALA A 70 3.37 -7.19 -0.22
C ALA A 70 2.07 -6.48 0.21
N ILE A 71 2.00 -5.15 0.04
CA ILE A 71 0.77 -4.38 0.26
C ILE A 71 -0.33 -4.83 -0.69
N SER A 72 -0.04 -4.97 -1.98
CA SER A 72 -1.02 -5.43 -2.98
C SER A 72 -1.55 -6.82 -2.65
N ASP A 73 -0.67 -7.79 -2.39
CA ASP A 73 -1.06 -9.16 -2.03
C ASP A 73 -1.92 -9.17 -0.77
N TYR A 74 -1.51 -8.43 0.26
CA TYR A 74 -2.27 -8.30 1.49
C TYR A 74 -3.70 -7.82 1.21
N ILE A 75 -3.86 -6.73 0.44
CA ILE A 75 -5.17 -6.16 0.12
C ILE A 75 -6.01 -7.15 -0.70
N ILE A 76 -5.43 -7.76 -1.72
CA ILE A 76 -6.11 -8.72 -2.60
C ILE A 76 -6.64 -9.92 -1.80
N TYR A 77 -5.84 -10.48 -0.90
CA TYR A 77 -6.28 -11.63 -0.12
C TYR A 77 -7.22 -11.25 1.03
N LYS A 78 -6.96 -10.14 1.72
CA LYS A 78 -7.76 -9.70 2.88
C LYS A 78 -9.12 -9.16 2.49
N TYR A 79 -9.20 -8.33 1.44
CA TYR A 79 -10.42 -7.60 1.06
C TYR A 79 -11.10 -8.15 -0.19
N ALA A 80 -10.38 -8.84 -1.06
CA ALA A 80 -10.94 -9.36 -2.31
C ALA A 80 -10.98 -10.88 -2.42
N GLY A 81 -10.55 -11.61 -1.39
CA GLY A 81 -10.53 -13.08 -1.39
C GLY A 81 -9.69 -13.68 -2.52
N GLY A 82 -8.66 -12.96 -2.99
CA GLY A 82 -7.77 -13.44 -4.06
C GLY A 82 -8.22 -13.12 -5.49
N LYS A 83 -9.30 -12.35 -5.71
CA LYS A 83 -9.89 -12.14 -7.06
C LYS A 83 -8.97 -11.53 -8.12
N LEU A 84 -7.94 -10.77 -7.74
CA LEU A 84 -7.00 -10.11 -8.66
C LEU A 84 -5.58 -10.70 -8.60
N ALA A 85 -5.42 -11.90 -8.03
CA ALA A 85 -4.13 -12.59 -7.99
C ALA A 85 -4.31 -14.04 -8.42
N LEU A 86 -3.40 -14.49 -9.30
CA LEU A 86 -3.26 -15.91 -9.57
C LEU A 86 -2.67 -16.62 -8.36
N ARG A 87 -3.00 -17.90 -8.19
CA ARG A 87 -2.37 -18.73 -7.17
C ARG A 87 -0.98 -19.13 -7.67
N ALA A 88 -0.04 -19.35 -6.74
CA ALA A 88 1.33 -19.72 -7.08
C ALA A 88 1.47 -21.01 -7.93
N ASN A 89 0.44 -21.85 -7.97
CA ASN A 89 0.39 -23.06 -8.77
C ASN A 89 -0.41 -22.93 -10.07
N ASP A 90 -0.84 -21.72 -10.44
CA ASP A 90 -1.51 -21.49 -11.71
C ASP A 90 -0.50 -21.65 -12.86
N PRO A 91 -0.77 -22.51 -13.87
CA PRO A 91 0.14 -22.72 -14.98
C PRO A 91 0.37 -21.46 -15.84
N HIS A 92 -0.50 -20.45 -15.75
CA HIS A 92 -0.40 -19.19 -16.49
C HIS A 92 0.15 -18.03 -15.64
N PHE A 93 0.82 -18.31 -14.51
CA PHE A 93 1.29 -17.26 -13.59
C PHE A 93 2.22 -16.22 -14.24
N ALA A 94 2.94 -16.61 -15.29
CA ALA A 94 3.90 -15.77 -15.98
C ALA A 94 3.35 -15.08 -17.24
N ASP A 95 2.13 -15.41 -17.66
CA ASP A 95 1.47 -14.85 -18.86
C ASP A 95 0.87 -13.47 -18.56
#